data_AF-A0A6I5HU58-F1
#
_entry.id   AF-A0A6I5HU58-F1
#
_cell.length_a   1.000
_cell.length_b   1.000
_cell.length_c   1.000
_cell.angle_alpha   90.00
_cell.angle_beta   90.00
_cell.angle_gamma   90.00
#
_symmetry.space_group_name_H-M   'P 1'
#
loop_
_entity.id
_entity.type
_entity.pdbx_description
1 polymer ?
#
loop_
_entity_poly.entity_id
_entity_poly.type
_entity_poly.pdbx_seq_one_letter_code
_entity_poly.pdbx_strand_id
1 'polypeptide(L)'
;MSQYFELGDETLWNPSEGAARLFLRQAEVFEAELGLPSGLEPMRNDECRIDPAVFADFVHALLAWHRRTGHTVLLALSEGFVGTVVALAQRAGTGIDWAGLEASPDGPLADVQVSAAGRSGPEDGGSWAAALRARAAELSRAMAR
;
A
#
# COMPACT_ATOMS: atom_id res chain seq x y z
N MET A 1 -15.79 6.81 -17.22
CA MET A 1 -15.17 5.67 -17.91
C MET A 1 -14.52 4.78 -16.86
N SER A 2 -14.54 3.46 -17.08
CA SER A 2 -13.78 2.47 -16.31
C SER A 2 -12.30 2.56 -16.66
N GLN A 3 -11.42 2.11 -15.77
CA GLN A 3 -10.00 1.91 -16.02
C GLN A 3 -9.63 0.52 -15.52
N TYR A 4 -8.62 -0.13 -16.10
CA TYR A 4 -8.29 -1.52 -15.83
C TYR A 4 -6.87 -1.61 -15.30
N PHE A 5 -6.70 -2.21 -14.14
CA PHE A 5 -5.40 -2.57 -13.59
C PHE A 5 -5.16 -4.06 -13.84
N GLU A 6 -4.15 -4.37 -14.64
CA GLU A 6 -3.96 -5.70 -15.22
C GLU A 6 -2.65 -6.34 -14.78
N LEU A 7 -2.72 -7.63 -14.49
CA LEU A 7 -1.56 -8.49 -14.26
C LEU A 7 -1.60 -9.63 -15.27
N GLY A 8 -0.80 -9.52 -16.34
CA GLY A 8 -0.94 -10.41 -17.50
C GLY A 8 -2.34 -10.29 -18.08
N ASP A 9 -3.08 -11.40 -18.13
CA ASP A 9 -4.47 -11.44 -18.63
C ASP A 9 -5.52 -11.29 -17.51
N GLU A 10 -5.12 -11.07 -16.26
CA GLU A 10 -6.04 -10.91 -15.12
C GLU A 10 -6.29 -9.44 -14.78
N THR A 11 -7.56 -9.02 -14.80
CA THR A 11 -7.97 -7.73 -14.24
C THR A 11 -8.03 -7.82 -12.72
N LEU A 12 -7.12 -7.10 -12.05
CA LEU A 12 -7.07 -7.01 -10.60
C LEU A 12 -8.00 -5.94 -10.06
N TRP A 13 -8.26 -4.85 -10.79
CA TRP A 13 -9.15 -3.78 -10.36
C TRP A 13 -9.71 -2.99 -11.53
N ASN A 14 -11.02 -2.72 -11.50
CA ASN A 14 -11.72 -1.89 -12.47
C ASN A 14 -12.39 -0.65 -11.83
N PRO A 15 -11.64 0.41 -11.50
CA PRO A 15 -12.19 1.62 -10.92
C PRO A 15 -12.78 2.60 -11.95
N SER A 16 -13.46 3.62 -11.43
CA SER A 16 -13.72 4.84 -12.18
C SER A 16 -12.41 5.60 -12.46
N GLU A 17 -12.41 6.41 -13.52
CA GLU A 17 -11.28 7.29 -13.89
C GLU A 17 -10.75 8.14 -12.73
N GLY A 18 -11.65 8.70 -11.90
CA GLY A 18 -11.25 9.53 -10.75
C GLY A 18 -10.47 8.75 -9.70
N ALA A 19 -10.89 7.52 -9.39
CA ALA A 19 -10.21 6.67 -8.43
C ALA A 19 -8.86 6.16 -8.99
N ALA A 20 -8.83 5.76 -10.26
CA ALA A 20 -7.59 5.37 -10.94
C ALA A 20 -6.54 6.49 -10.93
N ARG A 21 -6.96 7.70 -11.32
CA ARG A 21 -6.09 8.88 -11.36
C ARG A 21 -5.57 9.23 -9.97
N LEU A 22 -6.42 9.22 -8.94
CA LEU A 22 -6.01 9.51 -7.57
C LEU A 22 -5.01 8.47 -7.07
N PHE A 23 -5.25 7.19 -7.33
CA PHE A 23 -4.37 6.10 -6.93
C PHE A 23 -2.98 6.22 -7.60
N LEU A 24 -2.93 6.45 -8.91
CA LEU A 24 -1.67 6.63 -9.64
C LEU A 24 -0.87 7.84 -9.16
N ARG A 25 -1.53 8.96 -8.85
CA ARG A 25 -0.84 10.13 -8.27
C ARG A 25 -0.28 9.86 -6.88
N GLN A 26 -0.95 9.05 -6.07
CA GLN A 26 -0.39 8.63 -4.79
C GLN A 26 0.77 7.65 -4.99
N ALA A 27 0.70 6.76 -5.97
CA ALA A 27 1.82 5.89 -6.33
C ALA A 27 3.07 6.72 -6.66
N GLU A 28 2.96 7.75 -7.51
CA GLU A 28 4.07 8.67 -7.83
C GLU A 28 4.67 9.33 -6.56
N VAL A 29 3.85 9.70 -5.57
CA VAL A 29 4.34 10.26 -4.29
C VAL A 29 5.16 9.23 -3.51
N PHE A 30 4.67 8.00 -3.41
CA PHE A 30 5.38 6.94 -2.68
C PHE A 30 6.58 6.37 -3.44
N GLU A 31 6.57 6.42 -4.77
CA GLU A 31 7.78 6.14 -5.57
C GLU A 31 8.89 7.15 -5.24
N ALA A 32 8.56 8.43 -5.13
CA ALA A 32 9.51 9.47 -4.74
C ALA A 32 9.99 9.32 -3.29
N GLU A 33 9.09 9.00 -2.36
CA GLU A 33 9.41 8.77 -0.95
C GLU A 33 10.31 7.55 -0.74
N LEU A 34 10.06 6.46 -1.47
CA LEU A 34 10.80 5.21 -1.35
C LEU A 34 12.04 5.16 -2.25
N GLY A 35 12.13 6.03 -3.26
CA GLY A 35 13.17 6.00 -4.28
C GLY A 35 13.11 4.74 -5.17
N LEU A 36 11.93 4.12 -5.28
CA LEU A 36 11.71 2.85 -5.97
C LEU A 36 10.47 2.93 -6.87
N PRO A 37 10.51 2.35 -8.09
CA PRO A 37 9.33 2.30 -8.95
C PRO A 37 8.25 1.40 -8.36
N SER A 38 6.97 1.74 -8.60
CA SER A 38 5.84 0.96 -8.11
C SER A 38 5.53 -0.27 -8.95
N GLY A 39 6.02 -0.33 -10.19
CA GLY A 39 5.64 -1.37 -11.14
C GLY A 39 4.29 -1.12 -11.81
N LEU A 40 3.62 0.00 -11.52
CA LEU A 40 2.43 0.45 -12.24
C LEU A 40 2.85 1.19 -13.52
N GLU A 41 2.47 0.68 -14.68
CA GLU A 41 2.70 1.38 -15.95
C GLU A 41 1.78 2.61 -16.10
N PRO A 42 2.17 3.61 -16.90
CA PRO A 42 1.28 4.72 -17.22
C PRO A 42 -0.04 4.24 -17.82
N MET A 43 -1.15 4.83 -17.37
CA MET A 43 -2.49 4.56 -17.92
C MET A 43 -2.53 4.86 -19.44
N ARG A 44 -2.86 3.85 -20.25
CA ARG A 44 -2.94 3.94 -21.71
C ARG A 44 -4.15 3.16 -22.21
N ASN A 45 -4.99 3.79 -23.02
CA ASN A 45 -6.23 3.17 -23.53
C ASN A 45 -7.09 2.56 -22.40
N ASP A 46 -7.22 3.28 -21.29
CA ASP A 46 -7.92 2.83 -20.08
C ASP A 46 -7.29 1.64 -19.34
N GLU A 47 -6.08 1.19 -19.72
CA GLU A 47 -5.35 0.09 -19.09
C GLU A 47 -4.06 0.58 -18.39
N CYS A 48 -3.80 0.03 -17.20
CA CYS A 48 -2.57 0.16 -16.43
C CYS A 48 -2.04 -1.25 -16.15
N ARG A 49 -0.90 -1.59 -16.75
CA ARG A 49 -0.26 -2.88 -16.49
C ARG A 49 0.57 -2.84 -15.23
N ILE A 50 0.61 -3.97 -14.54
CA ILE A 50 1.37 -4.16 -13.31
C ILE A 50 2.50 -5.15 -13.61
N ASP A 51 3.75 -4.70 -13.44
CA ASP A 51 4.89 -5.61 -13.40
C ASP A 51 4.89 -6.33 -12.03
N PRO A 52 4.72 -7.68 -11.99
CA PRO A 52 4.60 -8.42 -10.73
C PRO A 52 5.84 -8.33 -9.84
N ALA A 53 7.04 -8.35 -10.44
CA ALA A 53 8.27 -8.40 -9.68
C ALA A 53 8.54 -7.02 -9.05
N VAL A 54 8.42 -5.96 -9.86
CA VAL A 54 8.62 -4.58 -9.39
C VAL A 54 7.54 -4.20 -8.37
N PHE A 55 6.28 -4.58 -8.61
CA PHE A 55 5.20 -4.32 -7.67
C PHE A 55 5.39 -5.06 -6.34
N ALA A 56 5.90 -6.29 -6.35
CA ALA A 56 6.21 -7.03 -5.12
C ALA A 56 7.31 -6.34 -4.29
N ASP A 57 8.38 -5.88 -4.93
CA ASP A 57 9.47 -5.15 -4.27
C ASP A 57 8.96 -3.82 -3.68
N PHE A 58 8.14 -3.10 -4.43
CA PHE A 58 7.50 -1.87 -3.96
C PHE A 58 6.58 -2.10 -2.76
N VAL A 59 5.72 -3.13 -2.80
CA VAL A 59 4.83 -3.51 -1.69
C VAL A 59 5.64 -3.80 -0.43
N HIS A 60 6.74 -4.57 -0.56
CA HIS A 60 7.61 -4.87 0.57
C HIS A 60 8.24 -3.60 1.16
N ALA A 61 8.80 -2.73 0.31
CA ALA A 61 9.41 -1.47 0.73
C ALA A 61 8.40 -0.51 1.40
N LEU A 62 7.20 -0.38 0.83
CA LEU A 62 6.12 0.43 1.38
C LEU A 62 5.68 -0.05 2.76
N LEU A 63 5.52 -1.36 2.93
CA LEU A 63 5.14 -1.95 4.22
C LEU A 63 6.23 -1.81 5.27
N ALA A 64 7.51 -1.98 4.89
CA ALA A 64 8.63 -1.72 5.77
C ALA A 64 8.70 -0.25 6.20
N TRP A 65 8.53 0.70 5.27
CA TRP A 65 8.45 2.13 5.57
C TRP A 65 7.28 2.45 6.51
N HIS A 66 6.07 1.97 6.19
CA HIS A 66 4.86 2.20 6.96
C HIS A 66 4.96 1.60 8.37
N ARG A 67 5.67 0.49 8.53
CA ARG A 67 5.90 -0.14 9.85
C ARG A 67 6.90 0.63 10.71
N ARG A 68 7.91 1.25 10.09
CA ARG A 68 8.98 1.99 10.77
C ARG A 68 8.52 3.36 11.26
N THR A 69 7.64 4.03 10.53
CA THR A 69 7.16 5.36 10.94
C THR A 69 6.20 5.24 12.13
N GLY A 70 6.54 5.93 13.22
CA GLY A 70 5.65 6.14 14.37
C GLY A 70 4.86 7.44 14.27
N HIS A 71 4.95 8.17 13.15
CA HIS A 71 4.36 9.49 13.01
C HIS A 71 2.87 9.39 12.69
N THR A 72 2.01 9.81 13.61
CA THR A 72 0.55 9.67 13.48
C THR A 72 0.04 10.34 12.21
N VAL A 73 0.58 11.52 11.85
CA VAL A 73 0.19 12.21 10.61
C VAL A 73 0.59 11.43 9.35
N LEU A 74 1.80 10.86 9.28
CA LEU A 74 2.24 10.10 8.10
C LEU A 74 1.44 8.81 7.96
N LEU A 75 1.15 8.13 9.07
CA LEU A 75 0.28 6.96 9.10
C LEU A 75 -1.12 7.31 8.57
N ALA A 76 -1.74 8.40 9.06
CA ALA A 76 -3.05 8.83 8.61
C ALA A 76 -3.08 9.22 7.11
N LEU A 77 -2.05 9.90 6.61
CA LEU A 77 -1.95 10.29 5.20
C LEU A 77 -1.76 9.09 4.27
N SER A 78 -1.09 8.03 4.74
CA SER A 78 -0.73 6.85 3.94
C SER A 78 -1.71 5.69 4.05
N GLU A 79 -2.58 5.67 5.06
CA GLU A 79 -3.44 4.52 5.39
C GLU A 79 -4.28 4.03 4.21
N GLY A 80 -4.95 4.95 3.51
CA GLY A 80 -5.79 4.62 2.35
C GLY A 80 -4.98 3.99 1.22
N PHE A 81 -3.81 4.57 0.92
CA PHE A 81 -2.92 4.07 -0.14
C PHE A 81 -2.37 2.69 0.20
N VAL A 82 -1.79 2.52 1.39
CA VAL A 82 -1.19 1.26 1.84
C VAL A 82 -2.26 0.16 1.83
N GLY A 83 -3.47 0.45 2.32
CA GLY A 83 -4.58 -0.49 2.28
C GLY A 83 -4.94 -0.94 0.85
N THR A 84 -5.01 -0.01 -0.10
CA THR A 84 -5.31 -0.33 -1.51
C THR A 84 -4.18 -1.13 -2.17
N VAL A 85 -2.91 -0.78 -1.91
CA VAL A 85 -1.74 -1.52 -2.42
C VAL A 85 -1.73 -2.95 -1.89
N VAL A 86 -1.98 -3.15 -0.60
CA VAL A 86 -2.08 -4.51 -0.01
C VAL A 86 -3.25 -5.28 -0.62
N ALA A 87 -4.39 -4.64 -0.86
CA ALA A 87 -5.53 -5.29 -1.53
C ALA A 87 -5.18 -5.75 -2.96
N LEU A 88 -4.48 -4.92 -3.74
CA LEU A 88 -3.96 -5.29 -5.06
C LEU A 88 -2.94 -6.41 -4.98
N ALA A 89 -1.98 -6.35 -4.05
CA ALA A 89 -0.97 -7.39 -3.85
C ALA A 89 -1.59 -8.75 -3.50
N GLN A 90 -2.62 -8.76 -2.64
CA GLN A 90 -3.36 -9.98 -2.33
C GLN A 90 -4.11 -10.54 -3.55
N ARG A 91 -4.69 -9.66 -4.38
CA ARG A 91 -5.36 -10.05 -5.63
C ARG A 91 -4.37 -10.59 -6.66
N ALA A 92 -3.17 -10.02 -6.73
CA ALA A 92 -2.06 -10.46 -7.57
C ALA A 92 -1.43 -11.78 -7.11
N GLY A 93 -1.81 -12.30 -5.93
CA GLY A 93 -1.16 -13.47 -5.33
C GLY A 93 0.25 -13.18 -4.80
N THR A 94 0.64 -11.92 -4.61
CA THR A 94 1.93 -11.53 -4.07
C THR A 94 2.08 -12.01 -2.62
N GLY A 95 3.13 -12.80 -2.36
CA GLY A 95 3.46 -13.26 -1.02
C GLY A 95 4.05 -12.13 -0.17
N ILE A 96 3.32 -11.68 0.86
CA ILE A 96 3.82 -10.69 1.82
C ILE A 96 4.33 -11.42 3.07
N ASP A 97 5.62 -11.26 3.39
CA ASP A 97 6.22 -11.77 4.62
C ASP A 97 5.87 -10.90 5.83
N TRP A 98 4.66 -11.12 6.34
CA TRP A 98 4.17 -10.41 7.50
C TRP A 98 4.94 -10.71 8.79
N ALA A 99 5.46 -11.94 8.94
CA ALA A 99 6.20 -12.33 10.13
C ALA A 99 7.54 -11.60 10.18
N GLY A 100 8.26 -11.52 9.06
CA GLY A 100 9.49 -10.74 8.94
C GLY A 100 9.27 -9.25 9.21
N LEU A 101 8.19 -8.66 8.65
CA LEU A 101 7.83 -7.26 8.88
C LEU A 101 7.48 -6.94 10.34
N GLU A 102 6.92 -7.90 11.09
CA GLU A 102 6.65 -7.72 12.52
C GLU A 102 7.89 -7.92 13.39
N ALA A 103 8.75 -8.88 13.04
CA ALA A 103 9.94 -9.24 13.80
C ALA A 103 11.07 -8.20 13.69
N SER A 104 11.14 -7.44 12.59
CA SER A 104 12.23 -6.50 12.35
C SER A 104 11.70 -5.08 12.06
N PRO A 105 11.40 -4.28 13.11
CA PRO A 105 11.19 -2.84 12.93
C PRO A 105 12.50 -2.08 12.64
N ASP A 106 13.65 -2.78 12.53
CA ASP A 106 14.98 -2.19 12.64
C ASP A 106 15.46 -1.51 11.35
N GLY A 107 15.35 -0.19 11.38
CA GLY A 107 16.20 0.78 10.69
C GLY A 107 16.31 2.02 11.59
N PRO A 108 17.16 3.02 11.28
CA PRO A 108 17.12 4.28 12.00
C PRO A 108 15.67 4.80 11.95
N LEU A 109 15.08 5.09 13.11
CA LEU A 109 13.75 5.68 13.18
C LEU A 109 13.80 7.02 12.44
N ALA A 110 13.26 7.07 11.22
CA ALA A 110 12.97 8.31 10.52
C ALA A 110 11.62 8.85 11.00
N ASP A 111 11.50 10.17 11.06
CA ASP A 111 10.23 10.87 11.35
C ASP A 111 9.56 10.45 12.67
N VAL A 112 10.35 10.34 13.74
CA VAL A 112 9.79 10.14 15.09
C VAL A 112 8.94 11.35 15.46
N GLN A 113 7.63 11.14 15.66
CA GLN A 113 6.77 12.21 16.15
C GLN A 113 7.22 12.64 17.54
N VAL A 114 7.67 13.89 17.64
CA VAL A 114 7.92 14.53 18.93
C VAL A 114 6.57 14.79 19.60
N SER A 115 6.23 14.01 20.62
CA SER A 115 5.01 14.21 21.41
C SER A 115 5.35 14.47 22.88
N ALA A 116 4.70 15.46 23.50
CA ALA A 116 4.75 15.72 24.94
C ALA A 116 3.92 14.71 25.78
N ALA A 117 3.17 13.82 25.13
CA ALA A 117 2.47 12.70 25.74
C ALA A 117 2.78 11.44 24.95
N GLY A 118 3.22 10.40 25.67
CA GLY A 118 3.65 9.13 25.10
C GLY A 118 2.56 8.43 24.29
N ARG A 119 3.02 7.64 23.31
CA ARG A 119 2.26 6.73 22.44
C ARG A 119 0.93 6.25 23.04
N SER A 120 -0.17 6.55 22.34
CA SER A 120 -1.31 5.64 22.30
C SER A 120 -1.05 4.64 21.18
N GLY A 121 -0.82 3.37 21.53
CA GLY A 121 -0.89 2.28 20.56
C GLY A 121 -2.32 2.16 20.01
N PRO A 122 -2.55 1.28 19.00
CA PRO A 122 -3.90 1.02 18.52
C PRO A 122 -4.80 0.63 19.70
N GLU A 123 -5.96 1.29 19.81
CA GLU A 123 -6.91 1.11 20.91
C GLU A 123 -7.53 -0.30 20.93
N ASP A 124 -7.45 -1.01 19.81
CA ASP A 124 -7.72 -2.44 19.70
C ASP A 124 -6.39 -3.21 19.74
N GLY A 125 -6.18 -4.05 20.75
CA GLY A 125 -4.94 -4.80 21.00
C GLY A 125 -4.55 -5.87 19.95
N GLY A 126 -4.86 -5.68 18.67
CA GLY A 126 -4.45 -6.50 17.54
C GLY A 126 -3.09 -6.11 16.97
N SER A 127 -2.46 -7.01 16.21
CA SER A 127 -1.18 -6.73 15.56
C SER A 127 -1.33 -5.72 14.41
N TRP A 128 -0.30 -4.91 14.13
CA TRP A 128 -0.27 -3.98 12.99
C TRP A 128 -0.60 -4.68 11.67
N ALA A 129 -0.06 -5.88 11.46
CA ALA A 129 -0.32 -6.64 10.25
C ALA A 129 -1.78 -7.14 10.20
N ALA A 130 -2.41 -7.44 11.33
CA ALA A 130 -3.82 -7.82 11.37
C ALA A 130 -4.72 -6.63 10.98
N ALA A 131 -4.43 -5.43 11.50
CA ALA A 131 -5.16 -4.21 11.16
C ALA A 131 -5.07 -3.88 9.66
N LEU A 132 -3.85 -3.91 9.08
CA LEU A 132 -3.67 -3.68 7.64
C LEU A 132 -4.37 -4.71 6.77
N ARG A 133 -4.33 -6.00 7.14
CA ARG A 133 -5.05 -7.05 6.40
C ARG A 133 -6.56 -6.86 6.47
N ALA A 134 -7.10 -6.47 7.63
CA ALA A 134 -8.52 -6.19 7.77
C ALA A 134 -8.94 -5.02 6.88
N ARG A 135 -8.15 -3.93 6.87
CA ARG A 135 -8.38 -2.78 6.00
C ARG A 135 -8.30 -3.13 4.51
N ALA A 136 -7.29 -3.89 4.11
CA ALA A 136 -7.15 -4.36 2.73
C ALA A 136 -8.32 -5.26 2.30
N ALA A 137 -8.80 -6.14 3.18
CA ALA A 137 -9.96 -7.00 2.89
C ALA A 137 -11.25 -6.19 2.72
N GLU A 138 -11.44 -5.13 3.50
CA GLU A 138 -12.55 -4.20 3.34
C GLU A 138 -12.51 -3.50 1.98
N LEU A 139 -11.37 -2.91 1.62
CA LEU A 139 -11.16 -2.24 0.34
C LEU A 139 -11.33 -3.22 -0.83
N SER A 140 -10.76 -4.42 -0.72
CA SER A 140 -10.89 -5.46 -1.74
C SER A 140 -12.36 -5.83 -1.98
N ARG A 141 -13.24 -5.83 -0.98
CA ARG A 141 -14.68 -6.06 -1.23
C ARG A 141 -15.34 -4.94 -2.03
N ALA A 142 -14.84 -3.72 -1.95
CA ALA A 142 -15.35 -2.56 -2.67
C ALA A 142 -14.71 -2.37 -4.07
N MET A 143 -13.59 -3.04 -4.34
CA MET A 143 -12.88 -2.95 -5.62
C MET A 143 -13.51 -3.89 -6.65
N ALA A 144 -14.15 -3.35 -7.69
CA ALA A 144 -14.62 -4.14 -8.83
C ALA A 144 -13.46 -4.82 -9.56
N ARG A 145 -13.76 -5.88 -10.33
CA ARG A 145 -12.86 -6.51 -11.30
C ARG A 145 -13.49 -6.37 -12.67
#